data_AF-A0A246G9T5-F1
#
_entry.id   AF-A0A246G9T5-F1
#
_cell.length_a   1.000
_cell.length_b   1.000
_cell.length_c   1.000
_cell.angle_alpha   90.00
_cell.angle_beta   90.00
_cell.angle_gamma   90.00
#
_symmetry.space_group_name_H-M   'P 1'
#
loop_
_entity.id
_entity.type
_entity.pdbx_description
1 polymer ?
#
loop_
_entity_poly.entity_id
_entity_poly.type
_entity_poly.pdbx_seq_one_letter_code
_entity_poly.pdbx_strand_id
1 'polypeptide(L)'
;MKTPNFQRQTHLILLFLSCFFNSIAFAQVPDADKATTGSGLYKDRIFWLNWDLNKDGVAGDLIVNGVTKTFTSPAGVIYQATISNVTGTPKSSKSYDYSGNNFPDGYGNIGGNTGAGNIVGINNGCNACTSTFRITITANYPNGISGNVAAFVIGGTETLASTNEYYQLTVPSGTVRYMDKYVKNNNWANTSIRLDVSNSGKTIKVTNPGSGDSRGDALLIAEDVPYIDAQVKGGGGQHFGIGFLEDLDFSDAPNSYGKATHIVNNSIQGGTFISPSQNTLTTTTNILDIQKGSFISPNLTLGNNIDVESAYNPVATGNDPNTDDITGIDDEDGIQDINWSTCS
;
A
#
# COMPACT_ATOMS: atom_id res chain seq x y z
N MET A 1 64.47 -36.79 14.11
CA MET A 1 63.58 -35.68 14.51
C MET A 1 62.42 -35.64 13.54
N LYS A 2 61.21 -36.01 13.98
CA LYS A 2 59.99 -35.97 13.15
C LYS A 2 59.41 -34.55 13.24
N THR A 3 59.33 -33.88 12.10
CA THR A 3 58.67 -32.58 11.93
C THR A 3 57.17 -32.69 12.25
N PRO A 4 56.56 -31.77 13.01
CA PRO A 4 55.13 -31.82 13.29
C PRO A 4 54.33 -31.29 12.11
N ASN A 5 53.55 -32.18 11.50
CA ASN A 5 52.15 -32.03 11.07
C ASN A 5 51.66 -30.60 10.68
N PHE A 6 52.25 -30.01 9.65
CA PHE A 6 51.79 -28.75 9.04
C PHE A 6 50.38 -28.85 8.43
N GLN A 7 49.93 -30.08 8.07
CA GLN A 7 48.59 -30.33 7.52
C GLN A 7 47.46 -30.25 8.56
N ARG A 8 47.75 -30.49 9.85
CA ARG A 8 46.71 -30.40 10.90
C ARG A 8 46.35 -28.96 11.27
N GLN A 9 47.30 -28.02 11.13
CA GLN A 9 47.04 -26.60 11.41
C GLN A 9 46.24 -25.91 10.31
N THR A 10 46.44 -26.29 9.04
CA THR A 10 45.70 -25.72 7.90
C THR A 10 44.22 -26.11 7.90
N HIS A 11 43.88 -27.32 8.37
CA HIS A 11 42.48 -27.77 8.47
C HIS A 11 41.73 -27.09 9.62
N LEU A 12 42.40 -26.76 10.74
CA LEU A 12 41.78 -26.02 11.84
C LEU A 12 41.45 -24.57 11.46
N ILE A 13 42.30 -23.93 10.65
CA ILE A 13 42.10 -22.54 10.19
C ILE A 13 40.96 -22.46 9.16
N LEU A 14 40.84 -23.44 8.26
CA LEU A 14 39.72 -23.51 7.29
C LEU A 14 38.38 -23.77 7.97
N LEU A 15 38.33 -24.61 9.01
CA LEU A 15 37.09 -24.86 9.78
C LEU A 15 36.66 -23.64 10.61
N PHE A 16 37.62 -22.85 11.13
CA PHE A 16 37.32 -21.62 11.85
C PHE A 16 36.83 -20.50 10.92
N LEU A 17 37.35 -20.41 9.69
CA LEU A 17 36.92 -19.39 8.71
C LEU A 17 35.49 -19.64 8.19
N SER A 18 35.05 -20.90 8.10
CA SER A 18 33.67 -21.25 7.75
C SER A 18 32.65 -20.95 8.86
N CYS A 19 33.08 -20.80 10.11
CA CYS A 19 32.19 -20.47 11.23
C CYS A 19 32.02 -18.95 11.45
N PHE A 20 32.77 -18.11 10.74
CA PHE A 20 32.67 -16.65 10.84
C PHE A 20 31.85 -15.99 9.72
N PHE A 21 31.43 -16.74 8.70
CA PHE A 21 30.33 -16.30 7.84
C PHE A 21 29.01 -16.61 8.54
N ASN A 22 28.73 -15.89 9.62
CA ASN A 22 27.33 -15.60 9.92
C ASN A 22 26.78 -15.03 8.62
N SER A 23 25.85 -15.74 8.00
CA SER A 23 25.01 -15.22 6.94
C SER A 23 24.42 -13.92 7.46
N ILE A 24 25.03 -12.80 7.07
CA ILE A 24 24.45 -11.47 7.19
C ILE A 24 23.27 -11.50 6.22
N ALA A 25 22.16 -12.10 6.66
CA ALA A 25 20.89 -11.90 6.04
C ALA A 25 20.54 -10.45 6.32
N PHE A 26 20.90 -9.57 5.38
CA PHE A 26 20.22 -8.29 5.30
C PHE A 26 18.74 -8.64 5.12
N ALA A 27 17.91 -8.27 6.10
CA ALA A 27 16.47 -8.42 5.98
C ALA A 27 16.06 -7.71 4.68
N GLN A 28 15.69 -8.48 3.66
CA GLN A 28 15.27 -7.89 2.39
C GLN A 28 13.99 -7.11 2.66
N VAL A 29 13.97 -5.85 2.22
CA VAL A 29 12.77 -5.04 2.34
C VAL A 29 11.66 -5.72 1.52
N PRO A 30 10.48 -5.97 2.10
CA PRO A 30 9.40 -6.60 1.35
C PRO A 30 8.98 -5.73 0.16
N ASP A 31 8.42 -6.36 -0.86
CA ASP A 31 7.91 -5.68 -2.07
C ASP A 31 6.64 -4.86 -1.80
N ALA A 32 5.98 -5.07 -0.67
CA ALA A 32 4.92 -4.22 -0.16
C ALA A 32 4.87 -4.28 1.37
N ASP A 33 4.45 -3.21 2.03
CA ASP A 33 4.19 -3.22 3.48
C ASP A 33 3.21 -2.09 3.88
N LYS A 34 2.72 -2.15 5.11
CA LYS A 34 1.86 -1.12 5.72
C LYS A 34 2.69 -0.03 6.38
N ALA A 35 2.07 1.13 6.57
CA ALA A 35 2.69 2.22 7.32
C ALA A 35 2.63 1.93 8.83
N THR A 36 3.77 2.05 9.51
CA THR A 36 3.86 1.85 10.97
C THR A 36 3.85 3.16 11.75
N THR A 37 3.94 4.30 11.06
CA THR A 37 3.91 5.65 11.64
C THR A 37 3.08 6.58 10.78
N GLY A 38 2.82 7.79 11.28
CA GLY A 38 1.99 8.79 10.60
C GLY A 38 0.56 8.83 11.14
N SER A 39 -0.20 9.78 10.62
CA SER A 39 -1.54 10.17 11.07
C SER A 39 -2.64 9.92 10.03
N GLY A 40 -2.29 9.28 8.91
CA GLY A 40 -3.22 8.94 7.83
C GLY A 40 -4.33 8.01 8.33
N LEU A 41 -5.54 8.25 7.86
CA LEU A 41 -6.74 7.55 8.34
C LEU A 41 -6.70 6.04 8.10
N TYR A 42 -5.94 5.60 7.09
CA TYR A 42 -5.92 4.21 6.63
C TYR A 42 -4.52 3.60 6.67
N LYS A 43 -3.63 4.14 7.53
CA LYS A 43 -2.22 3.74 7.60
C LYS A 43 -2.02 2.24 7.83
N ASP A 44 -2.91 1.61 8.60
CA ASP A 44 -2.85 0.20 8.99
C ASP A 44 -3.63 -0.72 8.01
N ARG A 45 -4.21 -0.16 6.95
CA ARG A 45 -5.01 -0.90 5.95
C ARG A 45 -4.33 -1.04 4.59
N ILE A 46 -3.46 -0.10 4.23
CA ILE A 46 -2.91 -0.02 2.88
C ILE A 46 -1.53 -0.67 2.83
N PHE A 47 -1.38 -1.68 1.98
CA PHE A 47 -0.08 -2.19 1.58
C PHE A 47 0.48 -1.29 0.47
N TRP A 48 1.53 -0.55 0.75
CA TRP A 48 2.24 0.29 -0.20
C TRP A 48 3.33 -0.51 -0.91
N LEU A 49 3.34 -0.47 -2.25
CA LEU A 49 4.35 -1.14 -3.06
C LEU A 49 5.71 -0.45 -2.94
N ASN A 50 6.76 -1.26 -2.79
CA ASN A 50 8.14 -0.82 -2.76
C ASN A 50 8.82 -1.01 -4.13
N TRP A 51 9.25 0.10 -4.72
CA TRP A 51 9.89 0.20 -6.03
C TRP A 51 11.43 0.20 -5.98
N ASP A 52 12.02 -0.26 -4.88
CA ASP A 52 13.41 -0.71 -4.83
C ASP A 52 13.54 -2.01 -5.65
N LEU A 53 13.81 -1.90 -6.95
CA LEU A 53 13.77 -3.03 -7.88
C LEU A 53 14.98 -3.94 -7.68
N ASN A 54 16.13 -3.37 -7.32
CA ASN A 54 17.39 -4.09 -7.18
C ASN A 54 17.73 -4.44 -5.71
N LYS A 55 16.91 -4.00 -4.75
CA LYS A 55 17.03 -4.26 -3.30
C LYS A 55 18.29 -3.66 -2.69
N ASP A 56 18.74 -2.50 -3.19
CA ASP A 56 19.95 -1.83 -2.72
C ASP A 56 19.67 -0.60 -1.82
N GLY A 57 18.39 -0.25 -1.59
CA GLY A 57 17.98 0.92 -0.81
C GLY A 57 18.25 2.26 -1.50
N VAL A 58 18.49 2.26 -2.81
CA VAL A 58 18.75 3.44 -3.64
C VAL A 58 17.55 3.69 -4.56
N ALA A 59 17.10 4.94 -4.59
CA ALA A 59 16.05 5.37 -5.52
C ALA A 59 16.63 5.62 -6.92
N GLY A 60 15.78 5.67 -7.94
CA GLY A 60 16.15 6.02 -9.30
C GLY A 60 16.09 4.86 -10.29
N ASP A 61 15.62 3.69 -9.84
CA ASP A 61 15.34 2.56 -10.72
C ASP A 61 14.34 2.95 -11.79
N LEU A 62 14.65 2.63 -13.04
CA LEU A 62 13.77 2.94 -14.16
C LEU A 62 12.56 2.00 -14.14
N ILE A 63 11.36 2.58 -14.11
CA ILE A 63 10.11 1.85 -14.21
C ILE A 63 9.80 1.62 -15.70
N VAL A 64 9.90 0.37 -16.14
CA VAL A 64 9.70 -0.03 -17.54
C VAL A 64 8.61 -1.10 -17.68
N ASN A 65 8.16 -1.35 -18.91
CA ASN A 65 7.21 -2.41 -19.20
C ASN A 65 7.74 -3.78 -18.72
N GLY A 66 6.89 -4.52 -18.01
CA GLY A 66 7.22 -5.84 -17.49
C GLY A 66 7.89 -5.84 -16.11
N VAL A 67 8.11 -4.67 -15.48
CA VAL A 67 8.49 -4.63 -14.06
C VAL A 67 7.39 -5.28 -13.23
N THR A 68 7.79 -6.23 -12.38
CA THR A 68 6.89 -6.96 -11.47
C THR A 68 7.34 -6.82 -10.02
N LYS A 69 6.37 -6.85 -9.10
CA LYS A 69 6.57 -6.94 -7.65
C LYS A 69 5.70 -8.05 -7.10
N THR A 70 6.25 -8.84 -6.19
CA THR A 70 5.54 -9.99 -5.61
C THR A 70 5.56 -9.89 -4.10
N PHE A 71 4.38 -9.88 -3.49
CA PHE A 71 4.21 -9.81 -2.06
C PHE A 71 3.30 -10.95 -1.59
N THR A 72 3.69 -11.64 -0.53
CA THR A 72 2.85 -12.62 0.15
C THR A 72 2.36 -12.00 1.45
N SER A 73 1.05 -11.86 1.62
CA SER A 73 0.47 -11.33 2.85
C SER A 73 0.55 -12.32 4.01
N PRO A 74 0.33 -11.88 5.26
CA PRO A 74 0.23 -12.78 6.41
C PRO A 74 -0.83 -13.88 6.26
N ALA A 75 -1.89 -13.66 5.48
CA ALA A 75 -2.90 -14.67 5.17
C ALA A 75 -2.48 -15.64 4.05
N GLY A 76 -1.28 -15.49 3.49
CA GLY A 76 -0.77 -16.35 2.42
C GLY A 76 -1.27 -15.99 1.03
N VAL A 77 -1.97 -14.86 0.85
CA VAL A 77 -2.37 -14.37 -0.48
C VAL A 77 -1.14 -13.82 -1.19
N ILE A 78 -0.92 -14.25 -2.43
CA ILE A 78 0.19 -13.79 -3.27
C ILE A 78 -0.30 -12.71 -4.21
N TYR A 79 0.13 -11.48 -3.97
CA TYR A 79 -0.10 -10.33 -4.82
C TYR A 79 1.04 -10.17 -5.82
N GLN A 80 0.68 -10.10 -7.11
CA GLN A 80 1.63 -9.79 -8.17
C GLN A 80 1.24 -8.47 -8.85
N ALA A 81 2.02 -7.43 -8.61
CA ALA A 81 1.87 -6.15 -9.29
C ALA A 81 2.72 -6.15 -10.58
N THR A 82 2.16 -5.68 -11.68
CA THR A 82 2.82 -5.61 -12.98
C THR A 82 2.64 -4.23 -13.61
N ILE A 83 3.73 -3.65 -14.11
CA ILE A 83 3.74 -2.40 -14.86
C ILE A 83 3.69 -2.65 -16.37
N SER A 84 2.82 -1.94 -17.06
CA SER A 84 2.70 -1.98 -18.53
C SER A 84 2.36 -0.61 -19.12
N ASN A 85 2.33 -0.50 -20.46
CA ASN A 85 2.01 0.71 -21.21
C ASN A 85 2.79 1.97 -20.76
N VAL A 86 4.07 1.79 -20.42
CA VAL A 86 4.92 2.88 -19.95
C VAL A 86 5.20 3.87 -21.09
N THR A 87 4.97 5.16 -20.83
CA THR A 87 5.48 6.28 -21.63
C THR A 87 6.27 7.23 -20.73
N GLY A 88 7.27 7.90 -21.30
CA GLY A 88 8.26 8.67 -20.53
C GLY A 88 9.34 7.79 -19.92
N THR A 89 9.97 8.27 -18.86
CA THR A 89 11.05 7.55 -18.16
C THR A 89 10.84 7.58 -16.64
N PRO A 90 9.67 7.14 -16.13
CA PRO A 90 9.37 7.20 -14.70
C PRO A 90 10.41 6.42 -13.89
N LYS A 91 10.77 6.93 -12.71
CA LYS A 91 11.77 6.29 -11.84
C LYS A 91 11.24 6.13 -10.42
N SER A 92 11.75 5.13 -9.71
CA SER A 92 11.50 4.97 -8.29
C SER A 92 12.05 6.16 -7.50
N SER A 93 11.37 6.56 -6.42
CA SER A 93 11.77 7.67 -5.55
C SER A 93 11.42 7.38 -4.10
N LYS A 94 12.17 7.96 -3.16
CA LYS A 94 11.85 7.84 -1.74
C LYS A 94 10.74 8.80 -1.37
N SER A 95 9.85 8.36 -0.49
CA SER A 95 8.84 9.24 0.11
C SER A 95 9.44 10.23 1.14
N TYR A 96 10.71 10.06 1.50
CA TYR A 96 11.45 10.89 2.48
C TYR A 96 12.54 11.77 1.85
N ASP A 97 12.66 11.78 0.51
CA ASP A 97 13.78 12.44 -0.18
C ASP A 97 13.87 13.95 0.11
N TYR A 98 12.74 14.57 0.42
CA TYR A 98 12.67 15.99 0.73
C TYR A 98 12.07 16.22 2.11
N SER A 99 12.69 17.13 2.85
CA SER A 99 12.18 17.59 4.14
C SER A 99 10.77 18.17 4.04
N GLY A 100 10.26 18.47 2.84
CA GLY A 100 8.92 19.00 2.55
C GLY A 100 7.83 17.98 2.20
N ASN A 101 8.12 16.67 2.14
CA ASN A 101 7.15 15.67 1.72
C ASN A 101 6.06 15.44 2.80
N ASN A 102 4.80 15.34 2.37
CA ASN A 102 3.65 15.13 3.25
C ASN A 102 3.42 13.65 3.58
N PHE A 103 3.86 12.75 2.70
CA PHE A 103 3.56 11.33 2.80
C PHE A 103 4.07 10.68 4.09
N PRO A 104 5.30 10.95 4.57
CA PRO A 104 5.74 10.45 5.88
C PRO A 104 4.85 10.85 7.06
N ASP A 105 4.19 12.01 7.01
CA ASP A 105 3.31 12.48 8.08
C ASP A 105 1.96 11.75 8.09
N GLY A 106 1.53 11.23 6.94
CA GLY A 106 0.34 10.39 6.80
C GLY A 106 0.64 8.89 6.93
N TYR A 107 1.60 8.41 6.15
CA TYR A 107 1.85 7.00 5.83
C TYR A 107 3.35 6.69 5.92
N GLY A 108 3.93 6.85 7.12
CA GLY A 108 5.36 6.74 7.33
C GLY A 108 5.86 5.33 7.71
N ASN A 109 7.16 5.11 7.54
CA ASN A 109 7.91 3.94 8.01
C ASN A 109 7.32 2.62 7.48
N ILE A 110 7.24 2.51 6.15
CA ILE A 110 6.75 1.32 5.46
C ILE A 110 7.78 0.19 5.65
N GLY A 111 7.36 -0.92 6.23
CA GLY A 111 8.23 -2.07 6.50
C GLY A 111 9.36 -1.82 7.48
N GLY A 112 9.13 -0.96 8.48
CA GLY A 112 10.04 -0.77 9.61
C GLY A 112 11.35 -0.06 9.29
N ASN A 113 11.53 0.40 8.04
CA ASN A 113 12.74 1.09 7.61
C ASN A 113 12.71 2.58 7.97
N THR A 114 13.42 2.92 9.05
CA THR A 114 13.78 4.32 9.33
C THR A 114 14.94 4.72 8.41
N GLY A 115 14.69 5.61 7.44
CA GLY A 115 15.70 6.08 6.48
C GLY A 115 15.55 5.49 5.07
N ALA A 116 16.64 5.02 4.47
CA ALA A 116 16.81 4.76 3.03
C ALA A 116 15.76 3.84 2.34
N GLY A 117 14.88 3.14 3.06
CA GLY A 117 14.07 2.01 2.58
C GLY A 117 12.61 2.27 2.19
N ASN A 118 12.11 3.50 2.19
CA ASN A 118 10.74 3.82 1.73
C ASN A 118 10.72 4.28 0.27
N ILE A 119 11.17 3.43 -0.65
CA ILE A 119 11.15 3.70 -2.10
C ILE A 119 9.74 3.38 -2.64
N VAL A 120 8.72 4.05 -2.09
CA VAL A 120 7.31 3.81 -2.46
C VAL A 120 6.81 4.77 -3.53
N GLY A 121 7.58 5.81 -3.84
CA GLY A 121 7.22 6.80 -4.87
C GLY A 121 7.66 6.37 -6.26
N ILE A 122 6.87 6.76 -7.27
CA ILE A 122 7.27 6.79 -8.67
C ILE A 122 7.20 8.25 -9.14
N ASN A 123 8.30 8.72 -9.74
CA ASN A 123 8.43 10.07 -10.27
C ASN A 123 8.23 10.15 -11.78
N ASN A 124 8.12 11.38 -12.28
CA ASN A 124 7.95 11.66 -13.70
C ASN A 124 9.25 11.52 -14.54
N GLY A 125 10.41 11.29 -13.92
CA GLY A 125 11.65 10.87 -14.58
C GLY A 125 12.56 11.96 -15.13
N CYS A 126 12.01 13.12 -15.50
CA CYS A 126 12.74 14.28 -16.02
C CYS A 126 11.98 15.60 -15.81
N ASN A 127 12.68 16.73 -15.88
CA ASN A 127 12.11 18.06 -15.68
C ASN A 127 10.98 18.35 -16.68
N ALA A 128 9.85 18.86 -16.19
CA ALA A 128 8.65 19.20 -16.96
C ALA A 128 8.01 18.04 -17.75
N CYS A 129 8.51 16.82 -17.61
CA CYS A 129 8.03 15.63 -18.31
C CYS A 129 6.72 15.10 -17.71
N THR A 130 5.94 14.44 -18.54
CA THR A 130 4.81 13.63 -18.12
C THR A 130 5.14 12.17 -18.39
N SER A 131 4.96 11.33 -17.39
CA SER A 131 5.09 9.88 -17.52
C SER A 131 3.73 9.22 -17.28
N THR A 132 3.42 8.17 -18.04
CA THR A 132 2.19 7.37 -17.86
C THR A 132 2.54 5.91 -17.79
N PHE A 133 1.74 5.14 -17.07
CA PHE A 133 1.85 3.69 -17.07
C PHE A 133 0.58 3.07 -16.50
N ARG A 134 0.40 1.78 -16.76
CA ARG A 134 -0.66 0.95 -16.21
C ARG A 134 -0.10 0.07 -15.10
N ILE A 135 -0.85 -0.05 -14.01
CA ILE A 135 -0.58 -1.05 -12.96
C ILE A 135 -1.74 -2.03 -12.92
N THR A 136 -1.40 -3.31 -12.97
CA THR A 136 -2.31 -4.43 -12.68
C THR A 136 -1.79 -5.13 -11.43
N ILE A 137 -2.67 -5.47 -10.49
CA ILE A 137 -2.31 -6.29 -9.32
C ILE A 137 -3.27 -7.46 -9.27
N THR A 138 -2.72 -8.67 -9.36
CA THR A 138 -3.48 -9.91 -9.27
C THR A 138 -3.29 -10.50 -7.88
N ALA A 139 -4.39 -10.80 -7.20
CA ALA A 139 -4.42 -11.54 -5.95
C ALA A 139 -4.56 -13.04 -6.27
N ASN A 140 -3.66 -13.86 -5.74
CA ASN A 140 -3.71 -15.32 -5.87
C ASN A 140 -3.88 -15.93 -4.48
N TYR A 141 -5.04 -16.54 -4.27
CA TYR A 141 -5.44 -17.07 -2.98
C TYR A 141 -4.88 -18.48 -2.76
N PRO A 142 -4.64 -18.91 -1.51
CA PRO A 142 -4.14 -20.25 -1.20
C PRO A 142 -4.98 -21.40 -1.76
N ASN A 143 -6.28 -21.17 -1.99
CA ASN A 143 -7.20 -22.14 -2.60
C ASN A 143 -7.07 -22.26 -4.13
N GLY A 144 -6.13 -21.55 -4.75
CA GLY A 144 -5.87 -21.57 -6.20
C GLY A 144 -6.74 -20.64 -7.03
N ILE A 145 -7.61 -19.83 -6.43
CA ILE A 145 -8.39 -18.80 -7.12
C ILE A 145 -7.51 -17.56 -7.33
N SER A 146 -7.68 -16.90 -8.47
CA SER A 146 -7.05 -15.61 -8.77
C SER A 146 -8.09 -14.54 -9.08
N GLY A 147 -7.84 -13.31 -8.68
CA GLY A 147 -8.74 -12.17 -8.91
C GLY A 147 -8.02 -10.81 -8.88
N ASN A 148 -8.81 -9.75 -8.93
CA ASN A 148 -8.33 -8.39 -8.72
C ASN A 148 -8.03 -8.17 -7.22
N VAL A 149 -7.21 -7.16 -6.92
CA VAL A 149 -7.18 -6.61 -5.55
C VAL A 149 -8.51 -5.96 -5.20
N ALA A 150 -8.87 -5.97 -3.91
CA ALA A 150 -10.10 -5.35 -3.43
C ALA A 150 -10.18 -3.86 -3.82
N ALA A 151 -9.08 -3.15 -3.66
CA ALA A 151 -8.96 -1.80 -4.20
C ALA A 151 -7.50 -1.43 -4.52
N PHE A 152 -7.33 -0.60 -5.54
CA PHE A 152 -6.11 0.15 -5.78
C PHE A 152 -6.12 1.45 -4.99
N VAL A 153 -4.97 1.83 -4.47
CA VAL A 153 -4.77 3.08 -3.74
C VAL A 153 -3.64 3.87 -4.40
N ILE A 154 -3.82 5.17 -4.58
CA ILE A 154 -2.72 6.09 -4.89
C ILE A 154 -2.69 7.27 -3.93
N GLY A 155 -1.51 7.80 -3.67
CA GLY A 155 -1.34 9.04 -2.89
C GLY A 155 -0.07 9.77 -3.25
N GLY A 156 -0.08 11.11 -3.20
CA GLY A 156 1.12 11.91 -3.47
C GLY A 156 2.23 11.64 -2.46
N THR A 157 3.40 11.22 -2.94
CA THR A 157 4.57 10.99 -2.07
C THR A 157 5.47 12.22 -1.95
N GLU A 158 5.18 13.24 -2.74
CA GLU A 158 5.84 14.55 -2.78
C GLU A 158 4.78 15.64 -2.90
N THR A 159 5.10 16.78 -2.30
CA THR A 159 4.31 18.00 -2.31
C THR A 159 4.15 18.58 -3.73
N LEU A 160 2.93 18.98 -4.09
CA LEU A 160 2.62 19.65 -5.36
C LEU A 160 2.92 21.16 -5.27
N ALA A 161 3.89 21.68 -6.00
CA ALA A 161 4.30 23.10 -5.91
C ALA A 161 3.54 24.04 -6.85
N SER A 162 2.87 23.52 -7.89
CA SER A 162 2.17 24.37 -8.86
C SER A 162 0.99 23.69 -9.58
N THR A 163 0.21 24.49 -10.29
CA THR A 163 -0.89 24.04 -11.17
C THR A 163 -0.45 23.17 -12.35
N ASN A 164 0.86 23.13 -12.64
CA ASN A 164 1.43 22.29 -13.69
C ASN A 164 1.95 20.95 -13.17
N GLU A 165 1.88 20.72 -11.86
CA GLU A 165 2.29 19.47 -11.23
C GLU A 165 1.06 18.69 -10.78
N TYR A 166 1.07 17.40 -11.03
CA TYR A 166 -0.03 16.53 -10.68
C TYR A 166 0.36 15.05 -10.69
N TYR A 167 -0.47 14.27 -10.00
CA TYR A 167 -0.67 12.85 -10.27
C TYR A 167 -2.15 12.61 -10.58
N GLN A 168 -2.41 11.61 -11.40
CA GLN A 168 -3.74 11.30 -11.89
C GLN A 168 -3.98 9.79 -11.88
N LEU A 169 -5.17 9.41 -11.44
CA LEU A 169 -5.70 8.06 -11.54
C LEU A 169 -6.76 8.01 -12.63
N THR A 170 -6.76 6.96 -13.45
CA THR A 170 -7.87 6.62 -14.34
C THR A 170 -8.21 5.14 -14.25
N VAL A 171 -9.50 4.83 -14.18
CA VAL A 171 -10.01 3.46 -14.10
C VAL A 171 -10.83 3.08 -15.33
N PRO A 172 -10.82 1.80 -15.75
CA PRO A 172 -11.62 1.35 -16.89
C PRO A 172 -13.13 1.30 -16.59
N SER A 173 -13.48 0.96 -15.36
CA SER A 173 -14.83 0.78 -14.84
C SER A 173 -14.94 1.38 -13.43
N GLY A 174 -16.18 1.52 -12.92
CA GLY A 174 -16.40 2.11 -11.60
C GLY A 174 -16.10 3.60 -11.55
N THR A 175 -15.71 4.09 -10.37
CA THR A 175 -15.35 5.48 -10.11
C THR A 175 -14.15 5.55 -9.17
N VAL A 176 -13.32 6.58 -9.32
CA VAL A 176 -12.29 6.90 -8.33
C VAL A 176 -12.93 7.68 -7.19
N ARG A 177 -12.57 7.35 -5.95
CA ARG A 177 -13.05 8.02 -4.75
C ARG A 177 -11.91 8.70 -4.00
N TYR A 178 -12.19 9.84 -3.38
CA TYR A 178 -11.30 10.52 -2.44
C TYR A 178 -11.53 10.01 -1.02
N MET A 179 -10.47 9.58 -0.33
CA MET A 179 -10.58 8.87 0.95
C MET A 179 -9.91 9.58 2.12
N ASP A 180 -8.76 10.20 1.88
CA ASP A 180 -7.97 10.81 2.93
C ASP A 180 -7.21 12.00 2.37
N LYS A 181 -7.06 13.05 3.17
CA LYS A 181 -6.09 14.10 2.97
C LYS A 181 -5.21 14.21 4.19
N TYR A 182 -3.94 13.92 3.99
CA TYR A 182 -2.89 14.08 4.97
C TYR A 182 -2.14 15.37 4.69
N VAL A 183 -1.86 16.09 5.76
CA VAL A 183 -1.20 17.39 5.73
C VAL A 183 -0.02 17.32 6.67
N LYS A 184 1.12 17.81 6.20
CA LYS A 184 2.31 17.96 7.03
C LYS A 184 2.05 18.93 8.17
N ASN A 185 2.34 18.51 9.41
CA ASN A 185 2.09 19.31 10.60
C ASN A 185 3.25 20.28 10.89
N ASN A 186 3.12 21.54 10.47
CA ASN A 186 4.09 22.61 10.76
C ASN A 186 3.47 24.02 10.73
N ASN A 187 4.26 25.02 11.12
CA ASN A 187 3.77 26.38 11.41
C ASN A 187 3.63 27.33 10.18
N TRP A 188 3.74 26.87 8.93
CA TRP A 188 3.53 27.78 7.78
C TRP A 188 2.17 27.54 7.11
N ALA A 189 1.77 28.44 6.23
CA ALA A 189 0.47 28.39 5.56
C ALA A 189 0.30 27.07 4.81
N ASN A 190 -0.69 26.27 5.23
CA ASN A 190 -1.15 25.10 4.49
C ASN A 190 -1.85 25.56 3.22
N THR A 191 -1.42 25.03 2.09
CA THR A 191 -1.96 25.29 0.75
C THR A 191 -2.94 24.18 0.39
N SER A 192 -4.07 24.57 -0.20
CA SER A 192 -5.09 23.62 -0.65
C SER A 192 -4.57 22.74 -1.78
N ILE A 193 -5.15 21.55 -1.90
CA ILE A 193 -5.06 20.72 -3.12
C ILE A 193 -6.40 20.75 -3.85
N ARG A 194 -6.38 20.47 -5.15
CA ARG A 194 -7.57 20.45 -6.00
C ARG A 194 -7.70 19.10 -6.68
N LEU A 195 -8.91 18.56 -6.63
CA LEU A 195 -9.31 17.35 -7.33
C LEU A 195 -10.06 17.75 -8.61
N ASP A 196 -9.42 17.60 -9.76
CA ASP A 196 -10.05 17.77 -11.07
C ASP A 196 -10.67 16.43 -11.48
N VAL A 197 -12.00 16.33 -11.45
CA VAL A 197 -12.76 15.11 -11.67
C VAL A 197 -13.36 15.12 -13.07
N SER A 198 -13.16 14.05 -13.83
CA SER A 198 -13.60 13.92 -15.23
C SER A 198 -14.00 12.48 -15.56
N ASN A 199 -14.46 12.27 -16.81
CA ASN A 199 -14.85 10.95 -17.32
C ASN A 199 -15.88 10.23 -16.43
N SER A 200 -16.93 10.95 -16.03
CA SER A 200 -17.97 10.43 -15.12
C SER A 200 -17.42 9.92 -13.78
N GLY A 201 -16.35 10.54 -13.27
CA GLY A 201 -15.70 10.14 -12.02
C GLY A 201 -14.66 9.03 -12.16
N LYS A 202 -14.42 8.51 -13.37
CA LYS A 202 -13.37 7.51 -13.64
C LYS A 202 -11.96 8.08 -13.62
N THR A 203 -11.83 9.41 -13.71
CA THR A 203 -10.53 10.07 -13.71
C THR A 203 -10.52 11.18 -12.66
N ILE A 204 -9.55 11.12 -11.74
CA ILE A 204 -9.27 12.20 -10.80
C ILE A 204 -7.79 12.58 -10.93
N LYS A 205 -7.55 13.87 -11.18
CA LYS A 205 -6.22 14.48 -11.16
C LYS A 205 -6.08 15.33 -9.89
N VAL A 206 -5.06 15.06 -9.09
CA VAL A 206 -4.72 15.85 -7.91
C VAL A 206 -3.65 16.86 -8.30
N THR A 207 -3.91 18.14 -8.04
CA THR A 207 -3.00 19.23 -8.39
C THR A 207 -3.08 20.36 -7.37
N ASN A 208 -2.14 21.29 -7.43
CA ASN A 208 -2.21 22.52 -6.64
C ASN A 208 -3.06 23.57 -7.39
N PRO A 209 -4.09 24.20 -6.78
CA PRO A 209 -4.91 25.22 -7.42
C PRO A 209 -4.17 26.55 -7.68
N GLY A 210 -2.99 26.75 -7.08
CA GLY A 210 -2.23 28.00 -7.14
C GLY A 210 -0.72 27.78 -7.19
N SER A 211 0.02 28.67 -6.55
CA SER A 211 1.48 28.66 -6.49
C SER A 211 1.98 28.35 -5.07
N GLY A 212 3.07 27.59 -4.99
CA GLY A 212 3.78 27.26 -3.76
C GLY A 212 3.43 25.86 -3.26
N ASP A 213 4.41 25.20 -2.68
CA ASP A 213 4.37 23.83 -2.14
C ASP A 213 3.08 23.49 -1.37
N SER A 214 2.28 22.55 -1.91
CA SER A 214 1.14 21.92 -1.23
C SER A 214 1.58 21.17 0.02
N ARG A 215 1.22 21.65 1.20
CA ARG A 215 1.54 20.94 2.45
C ARG A 215 0.65 19.75 2.73
N GLY A 216 -0.16 19.33 1.77
CA GLY A 216 -0.93 18.12 1.86
C GLY A 216 -1.09 17.46 0.51
N ASP A 217 -1.58 16.23 0.57
CA ASP A 217 -1.86 15.36 -0.56
C ASP A 217 -3.16 14.59 -0.33
N ALA A 218 -3.72 14.07 -1.42
CA ALA A 218 -4.93 13.26 -1.37
C ALA A 218 -4.56 11.79 -1.55
N LEU A 219 -5.32 10.94 -0.87
CA LEU A 219 -5.41 9.52 -1.10
C LEU A 219 -6.66 9.25 -1.93
N LEU A 220 -6.44 8.59 -3.07
CA LEU A 220 -7.49 8.18 -3.99
C LEU A 220 -7.56 6.66 -4.01
N ILE A 221 -8.77 6.12 -4.19
CA ILE A 221 -9.02 4.69 -4.21
C ILE A 221 -9.92 4.31 -5.40
N ALA A 222 -9.73 3.09 -5.89
CA ALA A 222 -10.59 2.47 -6.91
C ALA A 222 -10.87 1.01 -6.53
N GLU A 223 -12.14 0.71 -6.25
CA GLU A 223 -12.62 -0.61 -5.83
C GLU A 223 -12.85 -1.53 -7.03
N ASP A 224 -12.42 -2.80 -6.91
CA ASP A 224 -12.65 -3.89 -7.86
C ASP A 224 -12.49 -3.50 -9.34
N VAL A 225 -11.32 -2.95 -9.66
CA VAL A 225 -10.91 -2.67 -11.04
C VAL A 225 -9.77 -3.61 -11.43
N PRO A 226 -9.69 -4.05 -12.70
CA PRO A 226 -8.63 -4.96 -13.14
C PRO A 226 -7.26 -4.28 -13.28
N TYR A 227 -7.24 -2.96 -13.39
CA TYR A 227 -6.05 -2.15 -13.48
C TYR A 227 -6.36 -0.69 -13.24
N ILE A 228 -5.32 0.09 -13.01
CA ILE A 228 -5.34 1.54 -13.03
C ILE A 228 -4.35 2.08 -14.06
N ASP A 229 -4.74 3.14 -14.75
CA ASP A 229 -3.84 3.94 -15.58
C ASP A 229 -3.44 5.17 -14.77
N ALA A 230 -2.14 5.30 -14.49
CA ALA A 230 -1.57 6.38 -13.71
C ALA A 230 -0.78 7.34 -14.60
N GLN A 231 -0.81 8.62 -14.23
CA GLN A 231 -0.03 9.66 -14.89
C GLN A 231 0.56 10.61 -13.84
N VAL A 232 1.80 11.03 -14.05
CA VAL A 232 2.49 11.99 -13.18
C VAL A 232 3.24 13.03 -14.00
N LYS A 233 3.19 14.28 -13.55
CA LYS A 233 3.89 15.43 -14.14
C LYS A 233 4.46 16.30 -13.04
N GLY A 234 5.76 16.60 -13.14
CA GLY A 234 6.51 17.47 -12.21
C GLY A 234 7.28 18.56 -12.97
N GLY A 235 7.50 19.71 -12.35
CA GLY A 235 8.35 20.79 -12.86
C GLY A 235 9.84 20.49 -12.67
N GLY A 236 10.20 20.00 -11.48
CA GLY A 236 11.53 19.45 -11.14
C GLY A 236 11.51 17.99 -10.67
N GLY A 237 10.33 17.51 -10.24
CA GLY A 237 10.03 16.17 -9.77
C GLY A 237 8.59 16.22 -9.25
N GLN A 238 7.78 15.20 -9.53
CA GLN A 238 6.52 14.98 -8.82
C GLN A 238 6.36 13.48 -8.62
N HIS A 239 6.04 13.07 -7.40
CA HIS A 239 6.01 11.66 -7.01
C HIS A 239 4.63 11.26 -6.50
N PHE A 240 4.25 10.01 -6.74
CA PHE A 240 3.11 9.36 -6.09
C PHE A 240 3.43 7.92 -5.75
N GLY A 241 2.79 7.40 -4.70
CA GLY A 241 2.84 6.02 -4.28
C GLY A 241 1.63 5.23 -4.77
N ILE A 242 1.82 3.93 -4.92
CA ILE A 242 0.77 2.98 -5.28
C ILE A 242 0.69 1.95 -4.17
N GLY A 243 -0.52 1.71 -3.71
CA GLY A 243 -0.83 0.66 -2.76
C GLY A 243 -2.07 -0.11 -3.18
N PHE A 244 -2.41 -1.08 -2.36
CA PHE A 244 -3.63 -1.85 -2.50
C PHE A 244 -4.18 -2.19 -1.12
N LEU A 245 -5.46 -2.56 -1.10
CA LEU A 245 -6.12 -3.07 0.09
C LEU A 245 -6.24 -4.58 0.04
N GLU A 246 -6.02 -5.14 1.20
CA GLU A 246 -6.39 -6.49 1.58
C GLU A 246 -7.12 -6.34 2.91
N ASP A 247 -8.43 -6.55 2.89
CA ASP A 247 -9.25 -6.60 4.09
C ASP A 247 -9.53 -8.08 4.37
N LEU A 248 -9.04 -8.55 5.51
CA LEU A 248 -9.11 -9.92 5.95
C LEU A 248 -9.72 -9.98 7.34
N ASP A 249 -10.41 -11.08 7.58
CA ASP A 249 -10.92 -11.52 8.86
C ASP A 249 -10.29 -12.91 9.08
N PHE A 250 -9.63 -13.12 10.20
CA PHE A 250 -8.97 -14.37 10.54
C PHE A 250 -9.89 -15.22 11.40
N SER A 251 -10.03 -16.51 11.06
CA SER A 251 -10.69 -17.42 11.98
C SER A 251 -9.87 -17.53 13.27
N ASP A 252 -10.54 -17.34 14.39
CA ASP A 252 -10.03 -17.52 15.76
C ASP A 252 -10.05 -19.00 16.20
N ALA A 253 -10.59 -19.90 15.37
CA ALA A 253 -10.64 -21.34 15.62
C ALA A 253 -9.24 -21.92 15.97
N PRO A 254 -9.18 -22.95 16.86
CA PRO A 254 -7.90 -23.52 17.26
C PRO A 254 -7.07 -24.01 16.07
N ASN A 255 -5.75 -23.81 16.12
CA ASN A 255 -4.80 -24.22 15.07
C ASN A 255 -4.98 -25.67 14.55
N SER A 256 -5.53 -26.58 15.37
CA SER A 256 -5.83 -27.96 14.98
C SER A 256 -6.85 -28.09 13.83
N TYR A 257 -7.66 -27.06 13.59
CA TYR A 257 -8.65 -27.00 12.52
C TYR A 257 -8.10 -26.37 11.23
N GLY A 258 -6.83 -25.95 11.24
CA GLY A 258 -6.21 -25.18 10.17
C GLY A 258 -6.30 -23.67 10.41
N LYS A 259 -5.91 -22.89 9.39
CA LYS A 259 -6.06 -21.43 9.38
C LYS A 259 -7.10 -21.07 8.34
N ALA A 260 -8.31 -20.75 8.76
CA ALA A 260 -9.30 -20.16 7.86
C ALA A 260 -9.12 -18.64 7.87
N THR A 261 -9.22 -18.03 6.67
CA THR A 261 -9.22 -16.58 6.49
C THR A 261 -10.37 -16.22 5.58
N HIS A 262 -11.09 -15.17 5.95
CA HIS A 262 -12.19 -14.61 5.19
C HIS A 262 -11.71 -13.31 4.54
N ILE A 263 -12.03 -13.13 3.26
CA ILE A 263 -11.78 -11.87 2.56
C ILE A 263 -13.00 -11.01 2.74
N VAL A 264 -12.82 -9.88 3.40
CA VAL A 264 -13.89 -8.94 3.70
C VAL A 264 -14.02 -7.98 2.51
N ASN A 265 -15.13 -8.08 1.77
CA ASN A 265 -15.42 -7.12 0.73
C ASN A 265 -16.01 -5.83 1.34
N ASN A 266 -15.13 -4.99 1.88
CA ASN A 266 -15.52 -3.65 2.31
C ASN A 266 -15.99 -2.83 1.11
N SER A 267 -17.12 -2.13 1.28
CA SER A 267 -17.59 -1.16 0.31
C SER A 267 -17.29 0.26 0.78
N ILE A 268 -17.10 1.19 -0.15
CA ILE A 268 -16.86 2.59 0.16
C ILE A 268 -18.10 3.41 -0.17
N GLN A 269 -18.57 4.18 0.81
CA GLN A 269 -19.53 5.26 0.58
C GLN A 269 -18.84 6.62 0.49
N GLY A 270 -19.49 7.55 -0.19
CA GLY A 270 -18.97 8.91 -0.36
C GLY A 270 -17.71 8.94 -1.24
N GLY A 271 -16.93 10.01 -1.13
CA GLY A 271 -15.69 10.18 -1.89
C GLY A 271 -15.88 10.47 -3.37
N THR A 272 -17.12 10.53 -3.85
CA THR A 272 -17.47 10.81 -5.25
C THR A 272 -17.82 12.27 -5.44
N PHE A 273 -17.41 12.83 -6.57
CA PHE A 273 -17.76 14.19 -6.96
C PHE A 273 -18.55 14.17 -8.27
N ILE A 274 -19.34 15.23 -8.49
CA ILE A 274 -20.00 15.47 -9.78
C ILE A 274 -18.91 15.57 -10.86
N SER A 275 -19.16 15.04 -12.05
CA SER A 275 -18.20 15.08 -13.16
C SER A 275 -18.82 15.75 -14.39
N PRO A 276 -18.13 16.72 -15.04
CA PRO A 276 -16.82 17.26 -14.67
C PRO A 276 -16.88 18.26 -13.50
N SER A 277 -15.84 18.31 -12.66
CA SER A 277 -15.72 19.34 -11.60
C SER A 277 -14.28 19.61 -11.18
N GLN A 278 -14.08 20.73 -10.49
CA GLN A 278 -12.83 21.10 -9.82
C GLN A 278 -13.12 21.34 -8.34
N ASN A 279 -12.62 20.47 -7.47
CA ASN A 279 -12.94 20.50 -6.04
C ASN A 279 -11.70 20.87 -5.25
N THR A 280 -11.65 22.10 -4.75
CA THR A 280 -10.57 22.57 -3.88
C THR A 280 -10.84 22.06 -2.47
N LEU A 281 -9.96 21.19 -1.98
CA LEU A 281 -10.01 20.69 -0.61
C LEU A 281 -9.55 21.76 0.36
N THR A 282 -9.95 21.61 1.62
CA THR A 282 -9.58 22.54 2.69
C THR A 282 -8.07 22.52 2.97
N THR A 283 -7.59 23.27 3.96
CA THR A 283 -6.16 23.29 4.33
C THR A 283 -5.86 22.51 5.61
N THR A 284 -6.87 21.85 6.18
CA THR A 284 -6.76 21.00 7.38
C THR A 284 -6.96 19.53 7.03
N THR A 285 -6.39 18.62 7.82
CA THR A 285 -6.57 17.17 7.64
C THR A 285 -8.04 16.79 7.86
N ASN A 286 -8.73 16.32 6.81
CA ASN A 286 -10.06 15.68 6.76
C ASN A 286 -11.29 16.32 7.43
N ILE A 287 -11.13 17.22 8.42
CA ILE A 287 -12.21 17.69 9.30
C ILE A 287 -13.29 18.47 8.54
N LEU A 288 -12.91 19.15 7.46
CA LEU A 288 -13.80 20.03 6.69
C LEU A 288 -14.11 19.50 5.29
N ASP A 289 -13.53 18.36 4.91
CA ASP A 289 -13.72 17.77 3.59
C ASP A 289 -14.91 16.79 3.64
N ILE A 290 -16.14 17.32 3.78
CA ILE A 290 -17.38 16.54 3.98
C ILE A 290 -17.70 15.52 2.87
N GLN A 291 -17.05 15.66 1.71
CA GLN A 291 -17.21 14.79 0.55
C GLN A 291 -16.28 13.56 0.60
N LYS A 292 -15.42 13.45 1.62
CA LYS A 292 -14.51 12.32 1.83
C LYS A 292 -15.26 11.00 1.96
N GLY A 293 -14.72 9.97 1.33
CA GLY A 293 -15.22 8.61 1.47
C GLY A 293 -14.91 8.00 2.83
N SER A 294 -15.65 6.94 3.14
CA SER A 294 -15.41 6.08 4.30
C SER A 294 -15.71 4.64 3.92
N PHE A 295 -14.95 3.70 4.49
CA PHE A 295 -15.33 2.30 4.47
C PHE A 295 -16.65 2.11 5.22
N ILE A 296 -17.50 1.26 4.67
CA ILE A 296 -18.67 0.70 5.33
C ILE A 296 -18.33 -0.76 5.60
N SER A 297 -18.48 -1.17 6.86
CA SER A 297 -18.44 -2.58 7.23
C SER A 297 -19.46 -3.36 6.39
N PRO A 298 -19.10 -4.50 5.77
CA PRO A 298 -20.08 -5.33 5.10
C PRO A 298 -21.14 -5.85 6.08
N ASN A 299 -22.25 -6.30 5.54
CA ASN A 299 -23.28 -6.94 6.35
C ASN A 299 -22.80 -8.33 6.77
N LEU A 300 -22.76 -8.55 8.08
CA LEU A 300 -22.52 -9.86 8.67
C LEU A 300 -23.79 -10.72 8.61
N THR A 301 -23.60 -12.01 8.34
CA THR A 301 -24.60 -13.09 8.40
C THR A 301 -24.65 -13.72 9.79
N LEU A 302 -23.49 -13.85 10.45
CA LEU A 302 -23.31 -14.30 11.82
C LEU A 302 -22.34 -13.32 12.48
N GLY A 303 -22.54 -13.03 13.77
CA GLY A 303 -21.86 -11.94 14.47
C GLY A 303 -22.59 -10.60 14.38
N ASN A 304 -22.17 -9.65 15.21
CA ASN A 304 -22.64 -8.26 15.26
C ASN A 304 -21.54 -7.26 14.86
N ASN A 305 -20.26 -7.63 14.83
CA ASN A 305 -19.14 -6.72 14.59
C ASN A 305 -18.08 -7.35 13.70
N ILE A 306 -17.68 -6.69 12.60
CA ILE A 306 -16.53 -7.18 11.83
C ILE A 306 -15.24 -6.86 12.57
N ASP A 307 -14.58 -7.92 13.00
CA ASP A 307 -13.25 -7.92 13.60
C ASP A 307 -12.18 -8.08 12.49
N VAL A 308 -11.76 -6.96 11.87
CA VAL A 308 -10.64 -7.01 10.90
C VAL A 308 -9.32 -7.03 11.68
N GLU A 309 -8.69 -8.18 11.86
CA GLU A 309 -7.43 -8.24 12.61
C GLU A 309 -6.20 -7.96 11.74
N SER A 310 -5.19 -7.41 12.41
CA SER A 310 -3.88 -7.18 11.79
C SER A 310 -3.03 -8.45 11.69
N ALA A 311 -3.36 -9.50 12.45
CA ALA A 311 -2.63 -10.76 12.50
C ALA A 311 -3.49 -11.90 13.08
N TYR A 312 -3.28 -13.12 12.56
CA TYR A 312 -3.86 -14.36 13.07
C TYR A 312 -3.57 -14.60 14.56
N ASN A 313 -4.61 -14.74 15.39
CA ASN A 313 -4.51 -14.97 16.83
C ASN A 313 -5.42 -16.13 17.30
N PRO A 314 -4.95 -17.40 17.19
CA PRO A 314 -5.79 -18.55 17.47
C PRO A 314 -6.05 -18.76 18.96
N VAL A 315 -7.24 -19.25 19.29
CA VAL A 315 -7.56 -19.73 20.63
C VAL A 315 -6.66 -20.92 21.01
N ALA A 316 -6.20 -20.94 22.27
CA ALA A 316 -5.35 -22.01 22.80
C ALA A 316 -6.05 -23.38 22.76
N THR A 317 -5.28 -24.42 22.42
CA THR A 317 -5.78 -25.80 22.31
C THR A 317 -6.49 -26.26 23.58
N GLY A 318 -7.76 -26.63 23.48
CA GLY A 318 -8.54 -27.20 24.59
C GLY A 318 -9.48 -26.22 25.31
N ASN A 319 -9.54 -24.96 24.88
CA ASN A 319 -10.68 -24.10 25.18
C ASN A 319 -11.87 -24.53 24.31
N ASP A 320 -13.08 -24.49 24.87
CA ASP A 320 -14.30 -24.77 24.12
C ASP A 320 -14.55 -23.58 23.16
N PRO A 321 -14.59 -23.81 21.84
CA PRO A 321 -14.76 -22.76 20.83
C PRO A 321 -16.12 -22.03 20.92
N ASN A 322 -16.97 -22.41 21.88
CA ASN A 322 -18.27 -21.79 22.13
C ASN A 322 -18.33 -21.08 23.51
N THR A 323 -17.24 -21.09 24.30
CA THR A 323 -17.25 -20.50 25.66
C THR A 323 -17.27 -18.97 25.62
N ASP A 324 -16.78 -18.41 24.53
CA ASP A 324 -16.60 -17.01 24.15
C ASP A 324 -17.88 -16.37 23.60
N ASP A 325 -18.69 -17.12 22.83
CA ASP A 325 -20.04 -16.77 22.33
C ASP A 325 -20.97 -16.24 23.45
N ILE A 326 -20.69 -16.62 24.69
CA ILE A 326 -21.47 -16.28 25.89
C ILE A 326 -21.03 -14.94 26.50
N THR A 327 -19.80 -14.50 26.22
CA THR A 327 -19.18 -13.32 26.85
C THR A 327 -19.29 -12.05 26.01
N GLY A 328 -19.61 -12.18 24.71
CA GLY A 328 -19.81 -11.06 23.79
C GLY A 328 -18.55 -10.25 23.52
N ILE A 329 -17.39 -10.92 23.58
CA ILE A 329 -16.07 -10.30 23.42
C ILE A 329 -15.49 -10.59 22.04
N ASP A 330 -15.77 -11.75 21.44
CA ASP A 330 -15.28 -12.13 20.11
C ASP A 330 -16.43 -12.89 19.39
N ASP A 331 -16.83 -12.44 18.19
CA ASP A 331 -17.93 -13.01 17.40
C ASP A 331 -17.42 -13.66 16.10
N GLU A 332 -17.75 -14.94 15.91
CA GLU A 332 -17.50 -15.69 14.67
C GLU A 332 -18.21 -15.01 13.48
N ASP A 333 -17.45 -14.21 12.74
CA ASP A 333 -17.95 -13.33 11.70
C ASP A 333 -18.19 -14.06 10.38
N GLY A 334 -19.38 -14.63 10.25
CA GLY A 334 -19.86 -15.11 8.96
C GLY A 334 -20.21 -13.93 8.05
N ILE A 335 -19.40 -13.60 7.04
CA ILE A 335 -19.71 -12.54 6.06
C ILE A 335 -20.82 -13.01 5.08
N GLN A 336 -21.78 -12.14 4.75
CA GLN A 336 -22.78 -12.45 3.71
C GLN A 336 -22.13 -12.45 2.32
N ASP A 337 -22.45 -13.47 1.50
CA ASP A 337 -21.88 -13.73 0.17
C ASP A 337 -20.49 -14.38 0.11
N ILE A 338 -20.17 -15.28 1.04
CA ILE A 338 -19.02 -16.19 0.91
C ILE A 338 -19.28 -17.21 -0.21
N ASN A 339 -18.49 -17.11 -1.29
CA ASN A 339 -18.23 -18.26 -2.15
C ASN A 339 -17.35 -19.23 -1.36
N TRP A 340 -17.98 -20.21 -0.71
CA TRP A 340 -17.25 -21.31 -0.09
C TRP A 340 -16.48 -22.03 -1.19
N SER A 341 -15.16 -21.86 -1.24
CA SER A 341 -14.32 -22.85 -1.93
C SER A 341 -14.39 -24.10 -1.07
N THR A 342 -15.33 -24.98 -1.38
CA THR A 342 -15.45 -26.28 -0.75
C THR A 342 -14.09 -26.97 -0.85
N CYS A 343 -13.46 -27.23 0.29
CA CYS A 343 -12.31 -28.12 0.37
C CYS A 343 -12.71 -29.47 -0.25
N SER A 344 -11.98 -29.90 -1.28
CA SER A 344 -11.92 -31.29 -1.72
C SER A 344 -10.46 -31.73 -1.71
#